data_AF-A0A7K1SKD7-F1
#
_entry.id   AF-A0A7K1SKD7-F1
#
_cell.length_a   1.000
_cell.length_b   1.000
_cell.length_c   1.000
_cell.angle_alpha   90.00
_cell.angle_beta   90.00
_cell.angle_gamma   90.00
#
_symmetry.space_group_name_H-M   'P 1'
#
loop_
_entity.id
_entity.type
_entity.pdbx_description
1 polymer ?
#
loop_
_entity_poly.entity_id
_entity_poly.type
_entity_poly.pdbx_seq_one_letter_code
_entity_poly.pdbx_strand_id
1 'polypeptide(L)'
;MSNIATQSVHFFNNANTNIYNGTMQRDIILYPLTADGEARLEADIEAGVFTITLENGATLSPGTVPPLVEPSPPGFSAYSQTFTGPLDRYIYAASSGTTPTSTDAPFTGLPKTDTNYNFSFTYKTTLSSGSGVAGIKVNGVDQKTVTLEAATGGTRTVTGTLSLLAGNNTITFVLDSGTMPYTVMSFTITRAAGA
;
A
#
# COMPACT_ATOMS: atom_id res chain seq x y z
N MET A 1 30.97 -1.52 15.50
CA MET A 1 30.44 -0.23 15.03
C MET A 1 30.36 -0.30 13.51
N SER A 2 29.32 0.25 12.87
CA SER A 2 29.26 0.29 11.41
C SER A 2 30.28 1.28 10.89
N ASN A 3 31.06 0.90 9.87
CA ASN A 3 31.99 1.79 9.18
C ASN A 3 31.30 2.60 8.07
N ILE A 4 29.99 2.42 7.90
CA ILE A 4 29.21 3.09 6.86
C ILE A 4 28.63 4.39 7.42
N ALA A 5 28.96 5.50 6.77
CA ALA A 5 28.38 6.82 7.01
C ALA A 5 27.55 7.27 5.80
N THR A 6 26.49 8.04 6.06
CA THR A 6 25.68 8.65 5.01
C THR A 6 26.33 9.96 4.56
N GLN A 7 26.47 10.15 3.25
CA GLN A 7 27.01 11.35 2.63
C GLN A 7 25.94 11.98 1.72
N SER A 8 25.70 13.28 1.86
CA SER A 8 24.79 14.02 0.98
C SER A 8 25.42 14.25 -0.40
N VAL A 9 24.59 14.18 -1.44
CA VAL A 9 24.95 14.42 -2.84
C VAL A 9 23.96 15.43 -3.43
N HIS A 10 24.48 16.41 -4.16
CA HIS A 10 23.69 17.45 -4.81
C HIS A 10 23.93 17.42 -6.32
N PHE A 11 22.86 17.44 -7.11
CA PHE A 11 22.96 17.37 -8.57
C PHE A 11 22.68 18.73 -9.18
N PHE A 12 23.61 19.24 -9.98
CA PHE A 12 23.50 20.55 -10.61
C PHE A 12 23.38 20.42 -12.13
N ASN A 13 22.62 21.32 -12.76
CA ASN A 13 22.64 21.47 -14.21
C ASN A 13 23.86 22.28 -14.68
N ASN A 14 24.04 22.39 -16.00
CA ASN A 14 25.12 23.19 -16.60
C ASN A 14 25.07 24.70 -16.26
N ALA A 15 23.97 25.19 -15.68
CA ALA A 15 23.82 26.54 -15.16
C ALA A 15 24.09 26.63 -13.64
N ASN A 16 24.70 25.59 -13.04
CA ASN A 16 24.97 25.47 -11.60
C ASN A 16 23.72 25.60 -10.72
N THR A 17 22.55 25.27 -11.26
CA THR A 17 21.30 25.22 -10.50
C THR A 17 21.12 23.82 -9.95
N ASN A 18 20.86 23.69 -8.64
CA ASN A 18 20.54 22.42 -8.03
C ASN A 18 19.20 21.90 -8.58
N ILE A 19 19.19 20.68 -9.08
CA ILE A 19 18.02 20.04 -9.70
C ILE A 19 17.33 19.12 -8.68
N TYR A 20 18.10 18.32 -7.93
CA TYR A 20 17.62 17.43 -6.88
C TYR A 20 18.77 16.98 -5.99
N ASN A 21 18.44 16.45 -4.81
CA ASN A 21 19.41 15.94 -3.85
C ASN A 21 19.27 14.43 -3.65
N GLY A 22 20.32 13.83 -3.12
CA GLY A 22 20.32 12.45 -2.71
C GLY A 22 21.35 12.18 -1.62
N THR A 23 21.48 10.90 -1.30
CA THR A 23 22.42 10.40 -0.31
C THR A 23 23.11 9.16 -0.86
N MET A 24 24.35 8.95 -0.46
CA MET A 24 25.09 7.73 -0.72
C MET A 24 25.70 7.19 0.58
N GLN A 25 26.01 5.90 0.57
CA GLN A 25 26.71 5.24 1.67
C GLN A 25 28.21 5.23 1.39
N ARG A 26 28.98 5.78 2.34
CA ARG A 26 30.45 5.87 2.29
C ARG A 26 31.03 5.00 3.40
N ASP A 27 31.98 4.13 3.05
CA ASP A 27 32.80 3.45 4.05
C ASP A 27 33.91 4.39 4.54
N ILE A 28 33.87 4.78 5.81
CA ILE A 28 34.81 5.76 6.38
C ILE A 28 36.22 5.18 6.62
N ILE A 29 36.39 3.86 6.55
CA ILE A 29 37.71 3.22 6.58
C ILE A 29 38.33 3.23 5.18
N LEU A 30 37.53 2.93 4.15
CA LEU A 30 38.01 2.94 2.76
C LEU A 30 38.21 4.36 2.21
N TYR A 31 37.34 5.28 2.62
CA TYR A 31 37.38 6.69 2.25
C TYR A 31 37.51 7.53 3.52
N PRO A 32 38.69 7.61 4.16
CA PRO A 32 38.90 8.45 5.33
C PRO A 32 38.80 9.95 4.96
N LEU A 33 38.60 10.82 5.96
CA LEU A 33 38.65 12.29 5.79
C LEU A 33 40.10 12.78 5.73
N THR A 34 40.85 12.28 4.74
CA THR A 34 42.23 12.65 4.43
C THR A 34 42.35 12.88 2.93
N ALA A 35 43.40 13.56 2.47
CA ALA A 35 43.62 13.83 1.05
C ALA A 35 43.59 12.55 0.18
N ASP A 36 44.23 11.46 0.64
CA ASP A 36 44.22 10.18 -0.07
C ASP A 36 42.82 9.55 -0.13
N GLY A 37 42.05 9.70 0.95
CA GLY A 37 40.67 9.21 1.03
C GLY A 37 39.70 10.01 0.16
N GLU A 38 39.90 11.32 0.07
CA GLU A 38 39.13 12.21 -0.81
C GLU A 38 39.44 11.96 -2.29
N ALA A 39 40.72 11.83 -2.66
CA ALA A 39 41.12 11.49 -4.03
C ALA A 39 40.59 10.11 -4.46
N ARG A 40 40.59 9.13 -3.55
CA ARG A 40 40.01 7.82 -3.79
C ARG A 40 38.48 7.90 -3.98
N LEU A 41 37.80 8.68 -3.15
CA LEU A 41 36.37 8.89 -3.24
C LEU A 41 35.99 9.55 -4.57
N GLU A 42 36.72 10.58 -4.98
CA GLU A 42 36.51 11.27 -6.27
C GLU A 42 36.69 10.31 -7.44
N ALA A 43 37.78 9.52 -7.46
CA ALA A 43 38.02 8.53 -8.50
C ALA A 43 36.91 7.46 -8.59
N ASP A 44 36.43 6.96 -7.44
CA ASP A 44 35.36 5.95 -7.40
C ASP A 44 33.98 6.56 -7.73
N ILE A 45 33.76 7.86 -7.49
CA ILE A 45 32.59 8.60 -7.99
C ILE A 45 32.65 8.73 -9.51
N GLU A 46 33.80 9.13 -10.08
CA GLU A 46 33.99 9.25 -11.53
C GLU A 46 33.87 7.90 -12.25
N ALA A 47 34.37 6.82 -11.63
CA ALA A 47 34.16 5.46 -12.09
C ALA A 47 32.71 4.97 -11.91
N GLY A 48 31.86 5.77 -11.26
CA GLY A 48 30.45 5.49 -11.06
C GLY A 48 30.19 4.31 -10.15
N VAL A 49 30.96 4.13 -9.07
CA VAL A 49 30.87 2.94 -8.20
C VAL A 49 29.70 3.00 -7.21
N PHE A 50 29.19 4.18 -6.93
CA PHE A 50 28.19 4.39 -5.87
C PHE A 50 26.75 4.30 -6.38
N THR A 51 25.88 3.71 -5.54
CA THR A 51 24.44 3.90 -5.65
C THR A 51 24.04 5.16 -4.91
N ILE A 52 23.22 6.01 -5.53
CA ILE A 52 22.71 7.23 -4.91
C ILE A 52 21.20 7.08 -4.70
N THR A 53 20.74 7.25 -3.46
CA THR A 53 19.32 7.26 -3.11
C THR A 53 18.84 8.71 -3.04
N LEU A 54 17.91 9.08 -3.90
CA LEU A 54 17.33 10.42 -3.98
C LEU A 54 16.39 10.70 -2.80
N GLU A 55 16.07 11.98 -2.58
CA GLU A 55 15.15 12.39 -1.51
C GLU A 55 13.76 11.74 -1.63
N ASN A 56 13.30 11.49 -2.86
CA ASN A 56 12.05 10.79 -3.11
C ASN A 56 12.14 9.26 -2.93
N GLY A 57 13.33 8.71 -2.69
CA GLY A 57 13.60 7.28 -2.50
C GLY A 57 13.98 6.52 -3.78
N ALA A 58 13.99 7.18 -4.96
CA ALA A 58 14.53 6.60 -6.19
C ALA A 58 16.03 6.31 -6.05
N THR A 59 16.52 5.35 -6.83
CA THR A 59 17.95 5.01 -6.84
C THR A 59 18.56 5.26 -8.20
N LEU A 60 19.69 5.96 -8.21
CA LEU A 60 20.59 6.03 -9.35
C LEU A 60 21.62 4.91 -9.18
N SER A 61 21.67 4.02 -10.17
CA SER A 61 22.60 2.90 -10.16
C SER A 61 24.02 3.36 -10.48
N PRO A 62 25.04 2.61 -10.02
CA PRO A 62 26.43 2.80 -10.43
C PRO A 62 26.59 3.03 -11.95
N GLY A 63 27.36 4.03 -12.34
CA GLY A 63 27.66 4.37 -13.74
C GLY A 63 26.53 5.08 -14.50
N THR A 64 25.44 5.44 -13.83
CA THR A 64 24.32 6.16 -14.47
C THR A 64 24.65 7.65 -14.56
N VAL A 65 24.57 8.23 -15.77
CA VAL A 65 24.59 9.69 -15.95
C VAL A 65 23.34 10.27 -15.28
N PRO A 66 23.46 11.17 -14.30
CA PRO A 66 22.29 11.74 -13.61
C PRO A 66 21.38 12.47 -14.60
N PRO A 67 20.09 12.13 -14.68
CA PRO A 67 19.17 12.78 -15.61
C PRO A 67 18.86 14.22 -15.20
N LEU A 68 18.42 15.05 -16.14
CA LEU A 68 17.99 16.43 -15.86
C LEU A 68 16.65 16.52 -15.10
N VAL A 69 15.90 15.42 -15.04
CA VAL A 69 14.62 15.33 -14.34
C VAL A 69 14.77 14.25 -13.28
N GLU A 70 14.35 14.57 -12.05
CA GLU A 70 14.43 13.63 -10.94
C GLU A 70 13.69 12.32 -11.30
N PRO A 71 14.38 11.16 -11.24
CA PRO A 71 13.76 9.85 -11.42
C PRO A 71 12.57 9.63 -10.50
N SER A 72 11.57 8.91 -10.99
CA SER A 72 10.44 8.51 -10.16
C SER A 72 10.90 7.55 -9.04
N PRO A 73 10.28 7.62 -7.86
CA PRO A 73 10.57 6.69 -6.78
C PRO A 73 10.29 5.24 -7.18
N PRO A 74 10.86 4.24 -6.48
CA PRO A 74 10.56 2.86 -6.74
C PRO A 74 9.06 2.66 -6.54
N GLY A 75 8.39 2.28 -7.63
CA GLY A 75 6.98 1.92 -7.57
C GLY A 75 6.72 0.84 -6.54
N PHE A 76 5.56 0.87 -5.89
CA PHE A 76 5.22 -0.22 -4.99
C PHE A 76 5.17 -1.56 -5.74
N SER A 77 5.61 -2.66 -5.12
CA SER A 77 5.38 -3.99 -5.69
C SER A 77 3.88 -4.31 -5.76
N ALA A 78 3.49 -5.05 -6.79
CA ALA A 78 2.13 -5.58 -6.90
C ALA A 78 1.78 -6.39 -5.64
N TYR A 79 0.56 -6.21 -5.16
CA TYR A 79 0.04 -6.87 -3.97
C TYR A 79 -1.33 -7.45 -4.30
N SER A 80 -1.59 -8.68 -3.85
CA SER A 80 -2.90 -9.31 -3.90
C SER A 80 -3.04 -10.29 -2.76
N GLN A 81 -4.04 -10.07 -1.91
CA GLN A 81 -4.42 -11.03 -0.86
C GLN A 81 -5.91 -11.26 -0.94
N THR A 82 -6.29 -12.55 -1.02
CA THR A 82 -7.68 -12.97 -1.05
C THR A 82 -8.00 -13.77 0.20
N PHE A 83 -9.01 -13.34 0.93
CA PHE A 83 -9.72 -14.15 1.89
C PHE A 83 -10.79 -14.97 1.15
N THR A 84 -10.70 -16.31 1.23
CA THR A 84 -11.66 -17.24 0.63
C THR A 84 -12.23 -18.14 1.71
N GLY A 85 -13.55 -18.27 1.73
CA GLY A 85 -14.31 -19.02 2.72
C GLY A 85 -15.54 -18.18 3.10
N PRO A 86 -16.66 -18.80 3.49
CA PRO A 86 -17.72 -18.03 4.10
C PRO A 86 -17.10 -17.33 5.31
N LEU A 87 -17.08 -16.00 5.28
CA LEU A 87 -17.05 -15.22 6.52
C LEU A 87 -18.41 -15.57 7.17
N ASP A 88 -18.45 -16.72 7.87
CA ASP A 88 -19.62 -17.60 8.06
C ASP A 88 -20.63 -17.05 9.07
N ARG A 89 -21.02 -15.80 8.84
CA ARG A 89 -21.97 -15.05 9.61
C ARG A 89 -22.89 -14.36 8.63
N TYR A 90 -24.14 -14.82 8.67
CA TYR A 90 -25.25 -14.13 8.06
C TYR A 90 -25.30 -12.70 8.64
N ILE A 91 -24.98 -11.69 7.84
CA ILE A 91 -25.00 -10.30 8.29
C ILE A 91 -26.44 -9.81 8.11
N TYR A 92 -27.14 -9.57 9.22
CA TYR A 92 -28.52 -9.09 9.25
C TYR A 92 -28.64 -7.82 10.08
N ALA A 93 -29.68 -7.02 9.78
CA ALA A 93 -29.94 -5.77 10.47
C ALA A 93 -30.40 -6.06 11.89
N ALA A 94 -30.04 -5.19 12.82
CA ALA A 94 -30.62 -5.18 14.15
C ALA A 94 -32.16 -5.05 14.05
N SER A 95 -32.91 -6.12 14.27
CA SER A 95 -34.28 -5.98 14.77
C SER A 95 -34.20 -5.37 16.16
N SER A 96 -35.16 -4.52 16.56
CA SER A 96 -35.15 -3.83 17.85
C SER A 96 -34.75 -4.77 19.00
N GLY A 97 -33.58 -4.53 19.61
CA GLY A 97 -33.05 -5.35 20.71
C GLY A 97 -31.98 -6.39 20.34
N THR A 98 -31.59 -6.53 19.07
CA THR A 98 -30.48 -7.39 18.63
C THR A 98 -29.33 -6.57 18.07
N THR A 99 -28.09 -6.85 18.47
CA THR A 99 -26.89 -6.22 17.88
C THR A 99 -26.78 -6.62 16.40
N PRO A 100 -26.47 -5.69 15.47
CA PRO A 100 -26.19 -6.04 14.08
C PRO A 100 -25.08 -7.09 14.03
N THR A 101 -25.23 -8.13 13.21
CA THR A 101 -24.15 -9.11 13.07
C THR A 101 -23.08 -8.53 12.16
N SER A 102 -21.87 -8.35 12.67
CA SER A 102 -20.70 -7.99 11.88
C SER A 102 -19.85 -9.22 11.58
N THR A 103 -19.06 -9.15 10.52
CA THR A 103 -17.99 -10.12 10.30
C THR A 103 -16.67 -9.43 10.04
N ASP A 104 -15.65 -9.87 10.79
CA ASP A 104 -14.29 -9.37 10.68
C ASP A 104 -13.46 -10.29 9.79
N ALA A 105 -12.72 -9.68 8.88
CA ALA A 105 -11.66 -10.30 8.10
C ALA A 105 -10.33 -9.68 8.56
N PRO A 106 -9.51 -10.40 9.36
CA PRO A 106 -8.21 -9.91 9.76
C PRO A 106 -7.22 -9.98 8.59
N PHE A 107 -6.59 -8.86 8.28
CA PHE A 107 -5.48 -8.73 7.34
C PHE A 107 -4.21 -8.52 8.17
N THR A 108 -3.47 -9.60 8.43
CA THR A 108 -2.28 -9.57 9.28
C THR A 108 -0.99 -9.53 8.46
N GLY A 109 -0.02 -8.78 8.95
CA GLY A 109 1.32 -8.64 8.40
C GLY A 109 1.43 -7.77 7.15
N LEU A 110 0.31 -7.28 6.59
CA LEU A 110 0.23 -6.51 5.34
C LEU A 110 -1.01 -5.60 5.33
N PRO A 111 -0.97 -4.43 4.65
CA PRO A 111 0.10 -3.96 3.76
C PRO A 111 1.33 -3.39 4.46
N LYS A 112 2.47 -3.25 3.76
CA LYS A 112 3.71 -2.65 4.31
C LYS A 112 3.68 -1.12 4.38
N THR A 113 2.72 -0.48 3.72
CA THR A 113 2.67 0.97 3.54
C THR A 113 1.23 1.46 3.63
N ASP A 114 1.05 2.56 4.36
CA ASP A 114 -0.21 3.28 4.51
C ASP A 114 -0.60 3.91 3.16
N THR A 115 -1.62 3.37 2.49
CA THR A 115 -2.11 3.89 1.20
C THR A 115 -3.49 3.32 0.84
N ASN A 116 -4.02 3.74 -0.30
CA ASN A 116 -5.24 3.21 -0.89
C ASN A 116 -4.97 1.92 -1.65
N TYR A 117 -5.77 0.90 -1.37
CA TYR A 117 -5.76 -0.39 -2.05
C TYR A 117 -7.07 -0.59 -2.78
N ASN A 118 -7.01 -1.22 -3.94
CA ASN A 118 -8.20 -1.72 -4.60
C ASN A 118 -8.77 -2.89 -3.80
N PHE A 119 -10.09 -3.02 -3.79
CA PHE A 119 -10.74 -4.19 -3.23
C PHE A 119 -11.76 -4.78 -4.19
N SER A 120 -12.08 -6.05 -3.96
CA SER A 120 -13.21 -6.75 -4.54
C SER A 120 -13.80 -7.70 -3.49
N PHE A 121 -15.08 -7.59 -3.15
CA PHE A 121 -15.77 -8.64 -2.39
C PHE A 121 -16.92 -9.22 -3.19
N THR A 122 -17.11 -10.52 -3.02
CA THR A 122 -18.24 -11.25 -3.58
C THR A 122 -19.20 -11.60 -2.45
N TYR A 123 -20.48 -11.28 -2.63
CA TYR A 123 -21.53 -11.60 -1.66
C TYR A 123 -22.66 -12.42 -2.28
N LYS A 124 -23.41 -13.09 -1.42
CA LYS A 124 -24.65 -13.80 -1.75
C LYS A 124 -25.76 -13.28 -0.85
N THR A 125 -26.97 -13.20 -1.39
CA THR A 125 -28.20 -12.93 -0.62
C THR A 125 -29.15 -14.12 -0.72
N THR A 126 -30.06 -14.26 0.22
CA THR A 126 -31.09 -15.33 0.22
C THR A 126 -32.44 -14.85 -0.30
N LEU A 127 -32.67 -13.54 -0.37
CA LEU A 127 -33.94 -12.94 -0.79
C LEU A 127 -34.04 -12.79 -2.31
N SER A 128 -35.27 -12.87 -2.83
CA SER A 128 -35.61 -12.64 -4.25
C SER A 128 -36.05 -11.22 -4.59
N SER A 129 -36.22 -10.39 -3.57
CA SER A 129 -36.55 -8.97 -3.71
C SER A 129 -36.15 -8.21 -2.46
N GLY A 130 -35.86 -6.91 -2.60
CA GLY A 130 -35.47 -6.03 -1.50
C GLY A 130 -34.15 -5.30 -1.78
N SER A 131 -33.82 -4.35 -0.91
CA SER A 131 -32.56 -3.62 -0.92
C SER A 131 -31.97 -3.58 0.48
N GLY A 132 -30.66 -3.54 0.57
CA GLY A 132 -29.91 -3.34 1.81
C GLY A 132 -28.71 -2.46 1.57
N VAL A 133 -28.10 -1.97 2.64
CA VAL A 133 -26.89 -1.17 2.58
C VAL A 133 -25.85 -1.81 3.48
N ALA A 134 -24.75 -2.26 2.89
CA ALA A 134 -23.61 -2.79 3.60
C ALA A 134 -22.58 -1.69 3.89
N GLY A 135 -22.08 -1.67 5.12
CA GLY A 135 -20.93 -0.86 5.51
C GLY A 135 -19.65 -1.69 5.51
N ILE A 136 -18.55 -1.07 5.08
CA ILE A 136 -17.20 -1.62 5.16
C ILE A 136 -16.39 -0.68 6.04
N LYS A 137 -15.94 -1.22 7.17
CA LYS A 137 -15.09 -0.51 8.13
C LYS A 137 -13.67 -1.06 8.07
N VAL A 138 -12.69 -0.17 8.20
CA VAL A 138 -11.28 -0.52 8.34
C VAL A 138 -10.83 -0.05 9.72
N ASN A 139 -10.36 -0.98 10.55
CA ASN A 139 -9.94 -0.71 11.93
C ASN A 139 -11.02 0.01 12.75
N GLY A 140 -12.30 -0.33 12.50
CA GLY A 140 -13.45 0.27 13.16
C GLY A 140 -13.94 1.60 12.56
N VAL A 141 -13.25 2.16 11.57
CA VAL A 141 -13.63 3.42 10.88
C VAL A 141 -14.39 3.13 9.61
N ASP A 142 -15.55 3.76 9.42
CA ASP A 142 -16.34 3.68 8.18
C ASP A 142 -15.57 4.22 6.98
N GLN A 143 -15.44 3.40 5.93
CA GLN A 143 -14.71 3.76 4.72
C GLN A 143 -15.55 3.67 3.46
N LYS A 144 -16.42 2.67 3.37
CA LYS A 144 -17.29 2.47 2.22
C LYS A 144 -18.67 2.00 2.62
N THR A 145 -19.63 2.42 1.81
CA THR A 145 -21.02 1.99 1.88
C THR A 145 -21.42 1.45 0.52
N VAL A 146 -22.11 0.32 0.51
CA VAL A 146 -22.42 -0.45 -0.70
C VAL A 146 -23.90 -0.77 -0.72
N THR A 147 -24.56 -0.45 -1.82
CA THR A 147 -25.95 -0.89 -2.02
C THR A 147 -25.94 -2.37 -2.38
N LEU A 148 -26.70 -3.15 -1.62
CA LEU A 148 -26.89 -4.57 -1.86
C LEU A 148 -28.13 -4.76 -2.72
N GLU A 149 -28.00 -5.59 -3.76
CA GLU A 149 -29.11 -5.99 -4.63
C GLU A 149 -29.48 -7.46 -4.40
N ALA A 150 -30.77 -7.77 -4.56
CA ALA A 150 -31.24 -9.14 -4.49
C ALA A 150 -30.54 -10.01 -5.56
N ALA A 151 -30.04 -11.16 -5.12
CA ALA A 151 -29.41 -12.18 -5.93
C ALA A 151 -29.86 -13.55 -5.41
N THR A 152 -31.02 -14.03 -5.87
CA THR A 152 -31.59 -15.31 -5.43
C THR A 152 -30.68 -16.46 -5.80
N GLY A 153 -29.96 -17.01 -4.82
CA GLY A 153 -29.06 -18.15 -5.02
C GLY A 153 -27.76 -17.84 -5.77
N GLY A 154 -27.67 -16.69 -6.44
CA GLY A 154 -26.47 -16.20 -7.15
C GLY A 154 -25.55 -15.34 -6.29
N THR A 155 -24.40 -14.99 -6.85
CA THR A 155 -23.42 -14.08 -6.23
C THR A 155 -23.35 -12.75 -6.96
N ARG A 156 -22.95 -11.70 -6.25
CA ARG A 156 -22.66 -10.36 -6.78
C ARG A 156 -21.27 -9.96 -6.33
N THR A 157 -20.56 -9.22 -7.17
CA THR A 157 -19.21 -8.72 -6.86
C THR A 157 -19.22 -7.20 -6.86
N VAL A 158 -18.55 -6.63 -5.85
CA VAL A 158 -18.41 -5.19 -5.68
C VAL A 158 -16.93 -4.86 -5.59
N THR A 159 -16.52 -3.85 -6.33
CA THR A 159 -15.14 -3.36 -6.37
C THR A 159 -15.06 -1.90 -5.94
N GLY A 160 -13.91 -1.50 -5.40
CA GLY A 160 -13.66 -0.10 -5.04
C GLY A 160 -12.26 0.07 -4.44
N THR A 161 -12.08 1.10 -3.62
CA THR A 161 -10.84 1.37 -2.89
C THR A 161 -11.07 1.51 -1.39
N LEU A 162 -10.09 1.10 -0.59
CA LEU A 162 -10.01 1.27 0.87
C LEU A 162 -8.63 1.82 1.25
N SER A 163 -8.58 2.73 2.22
CA SER A 163 -7.32 3.19 2.82
C SER A 163 -6.93 2.25 3.96
N LEU A 164 -5.74 1.66 3.87
CA LEU A 164 -5.19 0.73 4.86
C LEU A 164 -3.95 1.33 5.51
N LEU A 165 -3.70 1.00 6.77
CA LEU A 165 -2.47 1.34 7.48
C LEU A 165 -1.40 0.26 7.22
N ALA A 166 -0.13 0.59 7.44
CA ALA A 166 0.94 -0.39 7.43
C ALA A 166 0.79 -1.37 8.60
N GLY A 167 1.06 -2.65 8.33
CA GLY A 167 0.90 -3.73 9.29
C GLY A 167 -0.52 -4.31 9.29
N ASN A 168 -1.02 -4.61 10.48
CA ASN A 168 -2.28 -5.33 10.65
C ASN A 168 -3.47 -4.40 10.45
N ASN A 169 -4.45 -4.84 9.67
CA ASN A 169 -5.74 -4.18 9.53
C ASN A 169 -6.87 -5.18 9.80
N THR A 170 -7.99 -4.69 10.33
CA THR A 170 -9.22 -5.47 10.46
C THR A 170 -10.27 -4.86 9.56
N ILE A 171 -10.82 -5.66 8.65
CA ILE A 171 -11.89 -5.25 7.75
C ILE A 171 -13.19 -5.83 8.28
N THR A 172 -14.14 -4.96 8.63
CA THR A 172 -15.42 -5.36 9.21
C THR A 172 -16.53 -5.06 8.21
N PHE A 173 -17.31 -6.09 7.87
CA PHE A 173 -18.54 -5.96 7.10
C PHE A 173 -19.73 -5.88 8.03
N VAL A 174 -20.62 -4.92 7.78
CA VAL A 174 -21.84 -4.68 8.56
C VAL A 174 -23.04 -4.48 7.63
N LEU A 175 -24.26 -4.67 8.14
CA LEU A 175 -25.47 -4.20 7.46
C LEU A 175 -25.93 -2.91 8.15
N ASP A 176 -25.71 -1.77 7.49
CA ASP A 176 -26.02 -0.45 8.03
C ASP A 176 -27.51 -0.15 8.00
N SER A 177 -28.21 -0.58 6.93
CA SER A 177 -29.65 -0.41 6.81
C SER A 177 -30.30 -1.42 5.85
N GLY A 178 -31.63 -1.50 5.92
CA GLY A 178 -32.45 -2.42 5.13
C GLY A 178 -32.62 -3.79 5.79
N THR A 179 -33.40 -4.65 5.15
CA THR A 179 -33.78 -5.97 5.69
C THR A 179 -33.13 -7.11 4.94
N MET A 180 -32.20 -6.82 4.01
CA MET A 180 -31.60 -7.83 3.16
C MET A 180 -30.30 -8.35 3.75
N PRO A 181 -30.33 -9.53 4.39
CA PRO A 181 -29.13 -10.15 4.88
C PRO A 181 -28.23 -10.63 3.72
N TYR A 182 -26.93 -10.64 3.97
CA TYR A 182 -25.96 -11.10 3.00
C TYR A 182 -24.84 -11.91 3.66
N THR A 183 -24.18 -12.72 2.86
CA THR A 183 -22.99 -13.47 3.23
C THR A 183 -21.86 -13.07 2.31
N VAL A 184 -20.71 -12.71 2.88
CA VAL A 184 -19.50 -12.46 2.11
C VAL A 184 -18.82 -13.79 1.82
N MET A 185 -18.69 -14.11 0.54
CA MET A 185 -18.13 -15.36 0.02
C MET A 185 -16.62 -15.28 -0.20
N SER A 186 -16.14 -14.12 -0.62
CA SER A 186 -14.72 -13.84 -0.79
C SER A 186 -14.48 -12.34 -0.69
N PHE A 187 -13.27 -11.98 -0.27
CA PHE A 187 -12.81 -10.60 -0.26
C PHE A 187 -11.34 -10.55 -0.66
N THR A 188 -11.02 -9.68 -1.60
CA THR A 188 -9.68 -9.51 -2.15
C THR A 188 -9.26 -8.07 -2.02
N ILE A 189 -8.02 -7.85 -1.59
CA ILE A 189 -7.36 -6.55 -1.61
C ILE A 189 -6.20 -6.63 -2.60
N THR A 190 -6.10 -5.67 -3.51
CA THR A 190 -5.01 -5.58 -4.50
C THR A 190 -4.39 -4.19 -4.58
N ARG A 191 -3.16 -4.14 -5.07
CA ARG A 191 -2.47 -2.91 -5.52
C ARG A 191 -1.66 -3.24 -6.76
N ALA A 192 -1.74 -2.40 -7.78
CA ALA A 192 -0.92 -2.54 -8.98
C ALA A 192 0.54 -2.20 -8.67
N ALA A 193 1.47 -2.80 -9.42
CA ALA A 193 2.85 -2.37 -9.35
C ALA A 193 3.00 -0.93 -9.88
N GLY A 194 3.80 -0.10 -9.23
CA GLY A 194 4.05 1.28 -9.71
C GLY A 194 2.95 2.30 -9.41
N ALA A 195 1.93 1.93 -8.63
CA ALA A 195 0.95 2.88 -8.07
C ALA A 195 1.54 3.72 -6.94
#